data_AF-A0A377BY97-F1
#
_entry.id   AF-A0A377BY97-F1
#
_cell.length_a   1.000
_cell.length_b   1.000
_cell.length_c   1.000
_cell.angle_alpha   90.00
_cell.angle_beta   90.00
_cell.angle_gamma   90.00
#
_symmetry.space_group_name_H-M   'P 1'
#
loop_
_entity.id
_entity.type
_entity.pdbx_description
1 polymer ?
#
loop_
_entity_poly.entity_id
_entity_poly.type
_entity_poly.pdbx_seq_one_letter_code
_entity_poly.pdbx_strand_id
1 'polypeptide(L)' 'MPVAIVENGTAVTQRVIDGTLTQLGELAQQMNSPSLIIIGRVVGLRDKLNWFSNH' A
#
# COMPACT_ATOMS: atom_id res chain seq x y z
N MET A 1 -14.21 0.52 2.22
CA MET A 1 -13.49 -0.50 1.43
C MET A 1 -12.00 -0.27 1.63
N PRO A 2 -11.21 -1.25 2.10
CA PRO A 2 -9.76 -1.10 2.30
C PRO A 2 -9.00 -0.98 0.99
N VAL A 3 -7.93 -0.18 1.01
CA VAL A 3 -7.00 0.02 -0.13
C VAL A 3 -5.56 0.05 0.36
N ALA A 4 -4.62 -0.38 -0.49
CA ALA A 4 -3.19 -0.22 -0.27
C ALA A 4 -2.50 0.25 -1.55
N ILE A 5 -1.42 1.01 -1.42
CA ILE A 5 -0.51 1.39 -2.50
C ILE A 5 0.86 0.83 -2.16
N VAL A 6 1.43 0.05 -3.07
CA VAL A 6 2.77 -0.55 -2.95
C VAL A 6 3.68 0.10 -4.00
N GLU A 7 4.61 0.94 -3.55
CA GLU A 7 5.66 1.55 -4.37
C GLU A 7 6.92 0.69 -4.32
N ASN A 8 7.59 0.55 -5.47
CA ASN A 8 8.82 -0.24 -5.61
C ASN A 8 8.69 -1.64 -4.98
N GLY A 9 7.59 -2.34 -5.29
CA GLY A 9 7.31 -3.66 -4.73
C GLY A 9 8.51 -4.61 -4.84
N THR A 10 8.81 -5.31 -3.75
CA THR A 10 9.95 -6.21 -3.51
C THR A 10 11.34 -5.58 -3.49
N ALA A 11 11.48 -4.29 -3.84
CA ALA A 11 12.74 -3.57 -3.69
C ALA A 11 13.05 -3.28 -2.22
N VAL A 12 14.33 -3.05 -1.91
CA VAL A 12 14.75 -2.61 -0.57
C VAL A 12 14.19 -1.24 -0.17
N THR A 13 13.78 -0.45 -1.16
CA THR A 13 13.11 0.85 -1.01
C THR A 13 11.57 0.74 -1.07
N GLN A 14 11.02 -0.47 -0.91
CA GLN A 14 9.57 -0.67 -0.94
C GLN A 14 8.89 0.20 0.13
N ARG A 15 7.88 0.96 -0.30
CA ARG A 15 7.00 1.71 0.60
C ARG A 15 5.57 1.23 0.40
N VAL A 16 4.88 1.02 1.50
CA VAL A 16 3.47 0.62 1.45
C VAL A 16 2.64 1.46 2.39
N ILE A 17 1.61 2.09 1.84
CA ILE A 17 0.60 2.83 2.59
C ILE A 17 -0.76 2.17 2.39
N ASP A 18 -1.56 2.13 3.43
CA ASP A 18 -2.91 1.59 3.41
C ASP A 18 -3.91 2.56 4.03
N GLY A 19 -5.18 2.33 3.74
CA GLY A 19 -6.28 3.16 4.21
C GLY A 19 -7.60 2.73 3.61
N THR A 20 -8.48 3.69 3.38
CA THR A 20 -9.81 3.47 2.82
C THR A 20 -9.94 4.06 1.42
N LEU A 21 -10.88 3.52 0.62
CA LEU A 21 -11.14 3.98 -0.75
C LEU A 21 -11.40 5.49 -0.85
N THR A 22 -12.01 6.09 0.16
CA THR A 22 -12.25 7.54 0.23
C THR A 22 -10.98 8.37 0.37
N GLN A 23 -9.90 7.78 0.91
CA GLN A 23 -8.59 8.43 1.09
C GLN A 23 -7.64 8.16 -0.08
N LEU A 24 -8.01 7.29 -1.04
CA LEU A 24 -7.10 6.78 -2.08
C LEU A 24 -6.43 7.91 -2.89
N GLY A 25 -7.18 8.96 -3.22
CA GLY A 25 -6.65 10.09 -3.99
C GLY A 25 -5.54 10.83 -3.24
N GLU A 26 -5.71 11.08 -1.94
CA GLU A 26 -4.72 11.74 -1.09
C GLU A 26 -3.51 10.84 -0.81
N LEU A 27 -3.74 9.54 -0.61
CA LEU A 27 -2.68 8.55 -0.44
C LEU A 27 -1.81 8.45 -1.71
N ALA A 28 -2.43 8.46 -2.89
CA ALA A 28 -1.72 8.36 -4.16
C ALA A 28 -0.74 9.53 -4.41
N GLN A 29 -1.00 10.72 -3.88
CA GLN A 29 -0.09 11.88 -4.00
C GLN A 29 1.21 11.70 -3.21
N GLN A 30 1.29 10.74 -2.29
CA GLN A 30 2.45 10.49 -1.42
C GLN A 30 3.41 9.42 -1.98
N MET A 31 3.06 8.85 -3.14
CA MET A 31 3.75 7.72 -3.75
C MET A 31 4.16 8.09 -5.19
N ASN A 32 5.27 7.53 -5.65
CA ASN A 32 5.76 7.70 -7.02
C ASN A 32 5.71 6.38 -7.78
N SER A 33 5.85 6.47 -9.10
CA SER A 33 6.02 5.28 -9.93
C SER A 33 7.41 4.68 -9.74
N PRO A 34 7.55 3.34 -9.87
CA PRO A 34 6.49 2.35 -10.11
C PRO A 34 5.69 2.01 -8.85
N SER A 35 4.37 2.02 -8.97
CA SER A 35 3.43 1.70 -7.87
C SER A 35 2.24 0.87 -8.34
N LEU A 36 1.69 0.06 -7.43
CA LEU A 36 0.46 -0.72 -7.62
C LEU A 36 -0.59 -0.36 -6.58
N ILE A 37 -1.84 -0.22 -7.00
CA ILE A 37 -2.99 -0.01 -6.12
C ILE A 37 -3.75 -1.34 -5.96
N ILE A 38 -4.01 -1.73 -4.72
CA ILE A 38 -4.79 -2.92 -4.36
C ILE A 38 -6.07 -2.45 -3.65
N ILE A 39 -7.23 -2.88 -4.14
CA ILE A 39 -8.54 -2.52 -3.56
C ILE A 39 -9.26 -3.81 -3.17
N GLY A 40 -9.62 -3.94 -1.90
CA GLY A 40 -10.38 -5.10 -1.43
C GLY A 40 -10.14 -5.45 0.03
N ARG A 41 -11.01 -6.29 0.58
CA ARG A 41 -10.96 -6.72 2.00
C ARG A 41 -9.64 -7.41 2.37
N VAL A 42 -8.96 -8.02 1.39
CA VAL A 42 -7.65 -8.68 1.59
C VAL A 42 -6.56 -7.73 2.08
N VAL A 43 -6.66 -6.43 1.80
CA VAL A 43 -5.70 -5.43 2.32
C VAL A 43 -5.68 -5.41 3.85
N GLY A 44 -6.83 -5.65 4.51
CA GLY A 44 -6.90 -5.70 5.98
C GLY A 44 -6.13 -6.86 6.62
N LEU A 45 -5.61 -7.81 5.83
CA LEU A 45 -4.71 -8.86 6.32
C LEU A 45 -3.27 -8.37 6.48
N ARG A 46 -2.92 -7.19 5.93
CA ARG A 46 -1.59 -6.59 6.00
C ARG A 46 -1.08 -6.52 7.44
N ASP A 47 -1.88 -6.05 8.39
CA ASP A 47 -1.49 -5.94 9.81
C ASP A 47 -1.00 -7.26 10.43
N LYS A 48 -1.51 -8.40 9.93
CA LYS A 48 -1.17 -9.74 10.42
C LYS A 48 -0.08 -10.43 9.62
N LEU A 49 0.02 -10.09 8.34
CA LEU A 49 0.86 -10.80 7.36
C LEU A 49 2.04 -9.94 6.90
N ASN A 50 2.25 -8.75 7.46
CA ASN A 50 3.38 -7.91 7.09
C ASN A 50 4.70 -8.55 7.57
N TRP A 51 5.41 -9.19 6.65
CA TRP A 51 6.65 -9.92 6.93
C TRP A 51 7.88 -9.29 6.27
N PHE A 52 7.68 -8.43 5.26
CA PHE A 52 8.77 -7.77 4.55
C PHE A 52 9.01 -6.37 5.16
N SER A 53 10.29 -5.98 5.24
CA SER A 53 10.80 -4.80 5.95
C SER A 53 9.85 -3.58 5.95
N ASN A 54 9.63 -3.00 7.14
CA ASN A 54 9.04 -1.67 7.30
C ASN A 54 10.17 -0.64 7.33
N HIS A 55 10.44 0.02 6.21
CA HIS A 55 11.13 1.32 6.23
C HIS A 55 10.10 2.43 6.05
#